data_AF-A0A3B8HS18-F1
#
_entry.id   AF-A0A3B8HS18-F1
#
_cell.length_a   1.000
_cell.length_b   1.000
_cell.length_c   1.000
_cell.angle_alpha   90.00
_cell.angle_beta   90.00
_cell.angle_gamma   90.00
#
_symmetry.space_group_name_H-M   'P 1'
#
loop_
_entity.id
_entity.type
_entity.pdbx_description
1 polymer ?
#
loop_
_entity_poly.entity_id
_entity_poly.type
_entity_poly.pdbx_seq_one_letter_code
_entity_poly.pdbx_strand_id
1 'polypeptide(L)'
;GKIANKIFEKKGILADVDKNIEVRTPTVNELITYLELGQIQASIVWEENTVNATDKIKTIAIPENENQIKTIPIVELTCAENKEMAAKFIEFCATGEGKEIFKELGYKPYDE
;
A
#
# COMPACT_ATOMS: atom_id res chain seq x y z
N GLY A 1 -10.27 1.83 5.13
CA GLY A 1 -9.45 1.06 6.09
C GLY A 1 -8.88 1.98 7.16
N LYS A 2 -8.17 1.44 8.17
CA LYS A 2 -7.65 2.21 9.32
C LYS A 2 -6.80 3.42 8.93
N ILE A 3 -5.93 3.29 7.92
CA ILE A 3 -5.06 4.38 7.46
C ILE A 3 -5.87 5.48 6.76
N ALA A 4 -6.76 5.12 5.83
CA ALA A 4 -7.65 6.07 5.17
C ALA A 4 -8.55 6.83 6.16
N ASN A 5 -9.10 6.13 7.16
CA ASN A 5 -9.92 6.77 8.20
C ASN A 5 -9.11 7.84 8.96
N LYS A 6 -7.84 7.59 9.30
CA LYS A 6 -6.97 8.60 9.93
C LYS A 6 -6.74 9.84 9.05
N ILE A 7 -6.64 9.66 7.72
CA ILE A 7 -6.54 10.78 6.78
C ILE A 7 -7.82 11.61 6.82
N PHE A 8 -8.99 10.97 6.77
CA PHE A 8 -10.29 11.65 6.84
C PHE A 8 -10.55 12.31 8.20
N GLU A 9 -10.16 11.69 9.30
CA GLU A 9 -10.24 12.24 10.66
C GLU A 9 -9.42 13.52 10.80
N LYS A 10 -8.15 13.50 10.34
CA LYS A 10 -7.28 14.69 10.33
C LYS A 10 -7.89 15.86 9.54
N LYS A 11 -8.72 15.55 8.53
CA LYS A 11 -9.43 16.53 7.71
C LYS A 11 -10.82 16.90 8.25
N GLY A 12 -11.32 16.22 9.28
CA GLY A 12 -12.64 16.45 9.84
C GLY A 12 -13.81 16.01 8.95
N ILE A 13 -13.56 15.17 7.93
CA ILE A 13 -14.57 14.76 6.92
C ILE A 13 -15.01 13.30 7.05
N LEU A 14 -14.51 12.56 8.04
CA LEU A 14 -14.79 11.12 8.16
C LEU A 14 -16.31 10.82 8.16
N ALA A 15 -17.09 11.57 8.93
CA ALA A 15 -18.53 11.35 9.03
C ALA A 15 -19.28 11.56 7.70
N ASP A 16 -18.79 12.44 6.84
CA ASP A 16 -19.39 12.67 5.52
C ASP A 16 -18.92 11.65 4.49
N VAL A 17 -17.67 11.20 4.57
CA VAL A 17 -17.16 10.12 3.74
C VAL A 17 -17.85 8.80 4.08
N ASP A 18 -18.01 8.47 5.36
CA ASP A 18 -18.61 7.21 5.82
C ASP A 18 -20.04 7.00 5.28
N LYS A 19 -20.80 8.08 5.04
CA LYS A 19 -22.13 8.01 4.41
C LYS A 19 -22.11 7.53 2.96
N ASN A 20 -20.96 7.66 2.28
CA ASN A 20 -20.77 7.35 0.86
C ASN A 20 -19.88 6.11 0.65
N ILE A 21 -19.57 5.36 1.71
CA ILE A 21 -18.77 4.13 1.58
C ILE A 21 -19.68 2.98 1.15
N GLU A 22 -19.55 2.59 -0.11
CA GLU A 22 -20.26 1.44 -0.68
C GLU A 22 -19.66 0.10 -0.24
N VAL A 23 -18.33 0.04 -0.06
CA VAL A 23 -17.64 -1.23 0.21
C VAL A 23 -16.36 -1.04 1.05
N ARG A 24 -16.09 -2.02 1.91
CA ARG A 24 -14.81 -2.19 2.60
C ARG A 24 -14.38 -3.64 2.44
N THR A 25 -13.17 -3.85 1.94
CA THR A 25 -12.60 -5.19 1.72
C THR A 25 -11.50 -5.49 2.74
N PRO A 26 -11.18 -6.78 2.99
CA PRO A 26 -10.07 -7.16 3.86
C PRO A 26 -8.69 -6.79 3.28
N THR A 27 -8.55 -6.86 1.96
CA THR A 27 -7.29 -6.55 1.24
C THR A 27 -7.53 -5.59 0.08
N VAL A 28 -6.48 -4.88 -0.34
CA VAL A 28 -6.59 -3.81 -1.33
C VAL A 28 -6.80 -4.32 -2.77
N ASN A 29 -6.36 -5.55 -3.05
CA ASN A 29 -6.46 -6.15 -4.39
C ASN A 29 -7.90 -6.17 -4.94
N GLU A 30 -8.88 -6.50 -4.09
CA GLU A 30 -10.29 -6.50 -4.46
C GLU A 30 -10.80 -5.10 -4.86
N LEU A 31 -10.29 -4.04 -4.21
CA LEU A 31 -10.70 -2.66 -4.51
C LEU A 31 -10.20 -2.20 -5.89
N ILE A 32 -9.02 -2.66 -6.32
CA ILE A 32 -8.51 -2.39 -7.67
C ILE A 32 -9.44 -3.00 -8.72
N THR A 33 -9.83 -4.27 -8.53
CA THR A 33 -10.79 -4.94 -9.44
C THR A 33 -12.13 -4.21 -9.49
N TYR A 34 -12.66 -3.76 -8.36
CA TYR A 34 -13.93 -3.01 -8.33
C TYR A 34 -13.85 -1.67 -9.05
N LEU A 35 -12.70 -0.98 -8.99
CA LEU A 35 -12.46 0.23 -9.77
C LEU A 35 -12.41 -0.08 -11.28
N GLU A 36 -11.66 -1.10 -11.68
CA GLU A 36 -11.54 -1.50 -13.09
C GLU A 36 -12.87 -1.91 -13.71
N LEU A 37 -13.74 -2.57 -12.94
CA LEU A 37 -15.08 -2.98 -13.36
C LEU A 37 -16.12 -1.85 -13.26
N GLY A 38 -15.74 -0.67 -12.75
CA GLY A 38 -16.64 0.47 -12.57
C GLY A 38 -17.70 0.26 -11.48
N GLN A 39 -17.51 -0.71 -10.59
CA GLN A 39 -18.43 -0.98 -9.47
C GLN A 39 -18.34 0.08 -8.38
N ILE A 40 -17.19 0.74 -8.26
CA ILE A 40 -16.99 1.92 -7.42
C ILE A 40 -16.27 3.01 -8.22
N GLN A 41 -16.48 4.28 -7.85
CA GLN A 41 -15.89 5.41 -8.57
C GLN A 41 -14.53 5.86 -8.03
N ALA A 42 -14.24 5.58 -6.75
CA ALA A 42 -12.99 5.97 -6.11
C ALA A 42 -12.66 5.04 -4.93
N SER A 43 -11.38 4.88 -4.63
CA SER A 43 -10.89 4.16 -3.46
C SER A 43 -9.55 4.74 -2.97
N ILE A 44 -9.23 4.51 -1.70
CA ILE A 44 -7.91 4.78 -1.13
C ILE A 44 -7.14 3.47 -1.09
N VAL A 45 -6.10 3.37 -1.90
CA VAL A 45 -5.25 2.20 -2.10
C VAL A 45 -3.78 2.58 -1.92
N TRP A 46 -2.89 1.58 -1.89
CA TRP A 46 -1.45 1.83 -1.91
C TRP A 46 -0.97 2.06 -3.35
N GLU A 47 0.12 2.83 -3.49
CA GLU A 47 0.64 3.28 -4.79
C GLU A 47 1.04 2.09 -5.68
N GLU A 48 1.74 1.10 -5.10
CA GLU A 48 2.22 -0.09 -5.81
C GLU A 48 1.07 -0.94 -6.37
N ASN A 49 -0.12 -0.89 -5.74
CA ASN A 49 -1.28 -1.65 -6.22
C ASN A 49 -1.83 -1.08 -7.53
N THR A 50 -1.47 0.14 -7.90
CA THR A 50 -1.97 0.81 -9.10
C THR A 50 -1.09 0.62 -10.33
N VAL A 51 0.17 0.17 -10.15
CA VAL A 51 1.19 0.07 -11.22
C VAL A 51 0.69 -0.73 -12.42
N ASN A 52 -0.04 -1.81 -12.17
CA ASN A 52 -0.54 -2.72 -13.21
C ASN A 52 -1.94 -2.38 -13.75
N ALA A 53 -2.58 -1.33 -13.24
CA ALA A 53 -3.96 -0.96 -13.59
C ALA A 53 -4.08 0.44 -14.22
N THR A 54 -2.96 1.08 -14.55
CA THR A 54 -2.90 2.48 -15.03
C THR A 54 -3.64 2.75 -16.34
N ASP A 55 -3.94 1.71 -17.12
CA ASP A 55 -4.74 1.78 -18.34
C ASP A 55 -6.25 1.91 -18.07
N LYS A 56 -6.73 1.49 -16.90
CA LYS A 56 -8.15 1.46 -16.54
C LYS A 56 -8.52 2.37 -15.38
N ILE A 57 -7.57 2.69 -14.50
CA ILE A 57 -7.80 3.54 -13.35
C ILE A 57 -6.89 4.77 -13.38
N LYS A 58 -7.38 5.89 -12.84
CA LYS A 58 -6.59 7.09 -12.64
C LYS A 58 -6.11 7.17 -11.19
N THR A 59 -4.80 7.13 -11.00
CA THR A 59 -4.19 7.35 -9.67
C THR A 59 -4.12 8.85 -9.37
N ILE A 60 -4.56 9.24 -8.18
CA ILE A 60 -4.43 10.61 -7.65
C ILE A 60 -3.62 10.53 -6.36
N ALA A 61 -2.42 11.11 -6.36
CA ALA A 61 -1.56 11.13 -5.19
C ALA A 61 -2.17 12.01 -4.09
N ILE A 62 -2.18 11.51 -2.85
CA ILE A 62 -2.53 12.29 -1.66
C ILE A 62 -1.29 13.11 -1.29
N PRO A 63 -1.41 14.44 -1.10
CA PRO A 63 -0.28 15.29 -0.71
C PRO A 63 0.43 14.75 0.55
N GLU A 64 1.76 14.75 0.57
CA GLU A 64 2.53 14.10 1.65
C GLU A 64 2.18 14.62 3.06
N ASN A 65 1.96 15.93 3.19
CA ASN A 65 1.57 16.58 4.44
C ASN A 65 0.15 16.19 4.91
N GLU A 66 -0.65 15.60 4.04
CA GLU A 66 -2.01 15.13 4.31
C GLU A 66 -2.09 13.60 4.39
N ASN A 67 -1.10 12.92 3.82
CA ASN A 67 -1.03 11.47 3.72
C ASN A 67 -0.52 10.81 5.02
N GLN A 68 -0.62 9.49 5.08
CA GLN A 68 -0.10 8.61 6.12
C GLN A 68 0.86 7.62 5.50
N ILE A 69 2.08 8.08 5.17
CA ILE A 69 3.12 7.25 4.57
C ILE A 69 3.57 6.19 5.58
N LYS A 70 3.70 4.94 5.11
CA LYS A 70 4.10 3.79 5.93
C LYS A 70 5.32 3.10 5.36
N THR A 71 6.29 2.85 6.22
CA THR A 71 7.41 1.95 5.93
C THR A 71 6.94 0.51 6.09
N ILE A 72 7.29 -0.34 5.12
CA ILE A 72 7.01 -1.79 5.14
C ILE A 72 8.32 -2.47 5.57
N PRO A 73 8.42 -2.96 6.82
CA PRO A 73 9.64 -3.61 7.29
C PRO A 73 9.69 -5.08 6.86
N ILE A 74 10.91 -5.56 6.61
CA ILE A 74 11.21 -6.99 6.46
C ILE A 74 12.03 -7.39 7.68
N VAL A 75 11.55 -8.37 8.45
CA VAL A 75 12.11 -8.69 9.77
C VAL A 75 12.28 -10.19 9.98
N GLU A 76 13.26 -10.56 10.78
CA GLU A 76 13.44 -11.93 11.26
C GLU A 76 12.44 -12.20 12.40
N LEU A 77 11.77 -13.36 12.35
CA LEU A 77 10.94 -13.83 13.45
C LEU A 77 11.82 -14.40 14.57
N THR A 78 11.52 -14.05 15.83
CA THR A 78 12.28 -14.55 16.99
C THR A 78 12.26 -16.07 17.14
N CYS A 79 11.24 -16.72 16.60
CA CYS A 79 11.06 -18.18 16.56
C CYS A 79 11.56 -18.84 15.27
N ALA A 80 12.26 -18.13 14.38
CA ALA A 80 12.80 -18.72 13.16
C ALA A 80 13.78 -19.85 13.47
N GLU A 81 13.51 -21.05 12.93
CA GLU A 81 14.38 -22.22 13.11
C GLU A 81 15.71 -22.05 12.38
N ASN A 82 15.71 -21.36 11.23
CA ASN A 82 16.90 -21.09 10.43
C ASN A 82 17.18 -19.58 10.34
N LYS A 83 17.80 -19.05 11.39
CA LYS A 83 18.15 -17.63 11.49
C LYS A 83 19.14 -17.17 10.41
N GLU A 84 20.09 -18.04 10.05
CA GLU A 84 21.09 -17.71 9.03
C GLU A 84 20.43 -17.45 7.66
N MET A 85 19.52 -18.34 7.25
CA MET A 85 18.79 -18.15 5.99
C MET A 85 17.81 -16.98 6.05
N ALA A 86 17.18 -16.74 7.20
CA ALA A 86 16.33 -15.56 7.39
C ALA A 86 17.13 -14.26 7.21
N ALA A 87 18.31 -14.17 7.83
CA ALA A 87 19.21 -13.02 7.68
C ALA A 87 19.65 -12.81 6.22
N LYS A 88 20.05 -13.88 5.53
CA LYS A 88 20.41 -13.84 4.09
C LYS A 88 19.25 -13.38 3.21
N PHE A 89 18.02 -13.80 3.51
CA PHE A 89 16.84 -13.37 2.77
C PHE A 89 16.54 -11.89 2.99
N ILE A 90 16.63 -11.41 4.24
CA ILE A 90 16.45 -9.99 4.56
C ILE A 90 17.50 -9.14 3.83
N GLU A 91 18.77 -9.56 3.86
CA GLU A 91 19.86 -8.89 3.15
C GLU A 91 19.60 -8.84 1.63
N PHE A 92 19.17 -9.96 1.04
CA PHE A 92 18.79 -10.00 -0.37
C PHE A 92 17.66 -9.01 -0.69
N CYS A 93 16.59 -8.99 0.10
CA CYS A 93 15.48 -8.07 -0.13
C CYS A 93 15.89 -6.59 0.01
N ALA A 94 16.83 -6.29 0.90
CA ALA A 94 17.25 -4.92 1.21
C ALA A 94 18.34 -4.38 0.27
N THR A 95 19.02 -5.24 -0.50
CA THR A 95 20.21 -4.87 -1.27
C THR A 95 20.15 -5.31 -2.73
N GLY A 96 21.02 -4.72 -3.55
CA GLY A 96 21.26 -5.13 -4.94
C GLY A 96 19.97 -5.42 -5.74
N GLU A 97 19.89 -6.64 -6.26
CA GLU A 97 18.78 -7.12 -7.09
C GLU A 97 17.42 -7.10 -6.38
N GLY A 98 17.34 -7.50 -5.11
CA GLY A 98 16.06 -7.54 -4.39
C GLY A 98 15.44 -6.15 -4.27
N LYS A 99 16.27 -5.12 -4.00
CA LYS A 99 15.82 -3.72 -3.93
C LYS A 99 15.29 -3.24 -5.30
N GLU A 100 15.92 -3.65 -6.40
CA GLU A 100 15.46 -3.28 -7.75
C GLU A 100 14.14 -3.95 -8.13
N ILE A 101 13.93 -5.23 -7.77
CA ILE A 101 12.64 -5.91 -7.99
C ILE A 101 11.49 -5.14 -7.32
N PHE A 102 11.68 -4.65 -6.09
CA PHE A 102 10.67 -3.85 -5.42
C PHE A 102 10.39 -2.52 -6.13
N LYS A 103 11.41 -1.84 -6.67
CA LYS A 103 11.24 -0.60 -7.45
C LYS A 103 10.43 -0.85 -8.71
N GLU A 104 10.73 -1.93 -9.45
CA GLU A 104 9.99 -2.30 -10.67
C GLU A 104 8.51 -2.57 -10.38
N LEU A 105 8.21 -3.10 -9.20
CA LEU A 105 6.84 -3.31 -8.71
C LEU A 105 6.20 -2.04 -8.10
N GLY A 106 6.87 -0.88 -8.17
CA GLY A 106 6.36 0.42 -7.73
C GLY A 106 6.51 0.71 -6.23
N TYR A 107 7.27 -0.10 -5.49
CA TYR A 107 7.65 0.25 -4.13
C TYR A 107 8.74 1.31 -4.15
N LYS A 108 8.63 2.28 -3.24
CA LYS A 108 9.70 3.23 -2.96
C LYS A 108 10.66 2.60 -1.97
N PRO A 109 11.93 2.40 -2.33
CA PRO A 109 12.89 1.88 -1.37
C PRO A 109 13.07 2.86 -0.23
N TYR A 110 13.38 2.29 0.94
CA TYR A 110 13.80 3.09 2.06
C TYR A 110 15.27 3.48 1.85
N ASP A 111 15.51 4.77 1.70
CA ASP A 111 16.84 5.37 1.74
C ASP A 111 16.91 6.06 3.11
N GLU A 112 17.73 5.51 4.02
CA GLU A 112 17.99 6.13 5.33
C GLU A 112 18.59 7.54 5.21
#